data_AF-A0A8J2WF49-F1
#
_entry.id   AF-A0A8J2WF49-F1
#
_cell.length_a   1.000
_cell.length_b   1.000
_cell.length_c   1.000
_cell.angle_alpha   90.00
_cell.angle_beta   90.00
_cell.angle_gamma   90.00
#
_symmetry.space_group_name_H-M   'P 1'
#
loop_
_entity.id
_entity.type
_entity.pdbx_description
1 polymer ?
#
loop_
_entity_poly.entity_id
_entity_poly.type
_entity_poly.pdbx_seq_one_letter_code
_entity_poly.pdbx_strand_id
1 'polypeptide(L)' 'MDNEFLMEASLVEVVDKEWAKDSLPTDDIAVSAIELPDPDPDDLNTENSLKAVEKKWADIALNRITIQ' A
#
# COMPACT_ATOMS: atom_id res chain seq x y z
N MET A 1 7.60 40.98 16.31
CA MET A 1 6.86 39.73 16.59
C MET A 1 6.78 39.04 15.25
N ASP A 2 7.85 38.30 14.94
CA ASP A 2 8.15 37.92 13.56
C ASP A 2 7.54 36.54 13.26
N ASN A 3 6.56 36.17 14.08
CA ASN A 3 5.90 34.87 14.12
C ASN A 3 4.39 35.00 13.87
N GLU A 4 3.91 36.20 13.55
CA GLU A 4 2.53 36.43 13.13
C GLU A 4 2.44 36.40 11.61
N PHE A 5 1.72 35.40 11.10
CA PHE A 5 1.42 35.29 9.68
C PHE A 5 0.32 36.30 9.34
N LEU A 6 0.63 37.29 8.49
CA LEU A 6 -0.37 38.21 7.98
C LEU A 6 -1.24 37.46 6.96
N MET A 7 -2.35 36.90 7.43
CA MET A 7 -3.29 36.20 6.56
C MET A 7 -3.96 37.23 5.62
N GLU A 8 -3.85 37.00 4.31
CA GLU A 8 -4.35 37.94 3.31
C GLU A 8 -5.88 37.98 3.35
N ALA A 9 -6.44 39.17 3.63
CA ALA A 9 -7.87 39.34 3.92
C ALA A 9 -8.79 38.97 2.73
N SER A 10 -8.31 39.03 1.48
CA SER A 10 -9.11 38.63 0.31
C SER A 10 -9.34 37.12 0.24
N LEU A 11 -8.39 36.32 0.74
CA LEU A 11 -8.48 34.86 0.73
C LEU A 11 -9.53 34.36 1.73
N VAL A 12 -9.76 35.12 2.80
CA VAL A 12 -10.79 34.86 3.83
C VAL A 12 -12.21 35.18 3.33
N GLU A 13 -12.36 36.07 2.34
CA GLU A 13 -13.66 36.45 1.79
C GLU A 13 -14.21 35.43 0.78
N VAL A 14 -13.32 34.68 0.12
CA VAL A 14 -13.69 33.68 -0.91
C VAL A 14 -14.04 32.32 -0.29
N VAL A 15 -13.42 31.97 0.84
CA VAL A 15 -13.61 30.67 1.50
C VAL A 15 -14.81 30.75 2.45
N ASP A 16 -15.86 29.97 2.20
CA ASP A 16 -16.95 29.83 3.15
C ASP A 16 -16.53 29.00 4.39
N LYS A 17 -17.29 29.13 5.48
CA LYS A 17 -16.98 28.46 6.76
C LYS A 17 -17.12 26.95 6.71
N GLU A 18 -17.80 26.43 5.69
CA GLU A 18 -18.05 24.99 5.52
C GLU A 18 -16.85 24.35 4.83
N TRP A 19 -16.35 24.96 3.75
CA TRP A 19 -15.16 24.58 3.02
C TRP A 19 -13.89 24.73 3.86
N ALA A 20 -13.79 25.74 4.72
CA ALA A 20 -12.67 25.90 5.65
C ALA A 20 -12.54 24.75 6.66
N LYS A 21 -13.64 24.03 6.93
CA LYS A 21 -13.70 22.89 7.87
C LYS A 21 -13.75 21.56 7.16
N ASP A 22 -13.88 21.57 5.84
CA ASP A 22 -13.94 20.36 5.04
C ASP A 22 -12.57 19.69 5.07
N SER A 23 -12.59 18.37 5.23
CA SER A 23 -11.38 17.55 5.28
C SER A 23 -11.51 16.47 4.24
N LEU A 24 -10.46 16.30 3.44
CA LEU A 24 -10.46 15.26 2.42
C LEU A 24 -10.66 13.90 3.08
N PRO A 25 -11.51 13.04 2.50
CA PRO A 25 -11.68 11.69 3.01
C PRO A 25 -10.34 10.94 2.97
N THR A 26 -10.14 10.06 3.94
CA THR A 26 -9.03 9.10 3.93
C THR A 26 -9.40 8.00 2.95
N ASP A 27 -8.99 8.19 1.69
CA ASP A 27 -9.28 7.24 0.62
C ASP A 27 -8.18 6.17 0.55
N ASP A 28 -8.58 4.92 0.32
CA ASP A 28 -7.66 3.79 0.24
C ASP A 28 -7.01 3.72 -1.14
N ILE A 29 -5.73 3.36 -1.18
CA ILE A 29 -5.01 3.15 -2.43
C ILE A 29 -5.27 1.72 -2.92
N ALA A 30 -5.68 1.59 -4.19
CA ALA A 30 -5.84 0.29 -4.82
C ALA A 30 -4.47 -0.39 -5.04
N VAL A 31 -4.09 -1.29 -4.14
CA VAL A 31 -2.86 -2.10 -4.24
C VAL A 31 -3.20 -3.46 -4.86
N SER A 32 -2.39 -3.91 -5.83
CA SER A 32 -2.55 -5.23 -6.44
C SER A 32 -2.20 -6.33 -5.43
N ALA A 33 -3.16 -7.19 -5.12
CA ALA A 33 -2.96 -8.30 -4.18
C ALA A 33 -1.85 -9.27 -4.60
N ILE A 34 -1.58 -9.37 -5.91
CA ILE A 34 -0.55 -10.26 -6.46
C ILE A 34 0.87 -9.78 -6.12
N GLU A 35 1.05 -8.49 -5.87
CA GLU A 35 2.34 -7.88 -5.50
C GLU A 35 2.59 -7.91 -3.99
N LEU A 36 1.58 -8.30 -3.20
CA LEU A 36 1.71 -8.46 -1.76
C LEU A 36 2.19 -9.89 -1.42
N PRO A 37 2.85 -10.06 -0.26
CA PRO A 37 3.08 -11.38 0.34
C PRO A 37 1.75 -12.08 0.65
N ASP A 38 1.82 -13.41 0.83
CA ASP A 38 0.67 -14.19 1.25
C ASP A 38 0.16 -13.71 2.64
N PRO A 39 -1.15 -13.45 2.80
CA PRO A 39 -1.72 -13.09 4.09
C PRO A 39 -1.81 -14.27 5.08
N ASP A 40 -1.58 -15.51 4.66
CA ASP A 40 -1.66 -16.67 5.55
C ASP A 40 -0.57 -16.62 6.64
N PRO A 41 -0.95 -16.68 7.94
CA PRO A 41 -0.02 -16.50 9.06
C PRO A 41 0.98 -17.65 9.23
N ASP A 42 0.72 -18.79 8.59
CA ASP A 42 1.59 -19.97 8.57
C ASP A 42 2.57 -19.94 7.39
N ASP A 43 2.48 -18.96 6.48
CA ASP A 43 3.41 -18.86 5.36
C ASP A 43 4.79 -18.33 5.84
N LEU A 44 5.78 -19.21 5.77
CA LEU A 44 7.18 -18.90 6.07
C LEU A 44 7.85 -18.04 4.98
N ASN A 45 7.14 -17.75 3.89
CA ASN A 45 7.63 -17.02 2.74
C ASN A 45 7.16 -15.56 2.67
N THR A 46 7.02 -14.92 3.84
CA THR A 46 6.57 -13.54 4.04
C THR A 46 7.42 -12.47 3.33
N GLU A 47 8.63 -12.82 2.87
CA GLU A 47 9.51 -11.92 2.11
C GLU A 47 9.22 -11.88 0.60
N ASN A 48 8.41 -12.81 0.08
CA ASN A 48 8.14 -12.90 -1.36
C ASN A 48 6.68 -12.59 -1.68
N SER A 49 6.48 -11.75 -2.70
CA SER A 49 5.19 -11.54 -3.33
C SER A 49 4.68 -12.85 -3.97
N LEU A 50 3.35 -13.07 -3.96
CA LEU A 50 2.70 -14.21 -4.61
C LEU A 50 3.21 -14.44 -6.05
N LYS A 51 3.37 -13.36 -6.82
CA LYS A 51 3.92 -13.39 -8.19
C LYS A 51 5.35 -13.94 -8.28
N ALA A 52 6.18 -13.68 -7.27
CA ALA A 52 7.56 -14.14 -7.22
C ALA A 52 7.62 -15.64 -6.90
N VAL A 53 6.72 -16.12 -6.05
CA VAL A 53 6.58 -17.55 -5.71
C VAL A 53 6.19 -18.38 -6.92
N GLU A 54 5.17 -17.95 -7.66
CA GLU A 54 4.72 -18.65 -8.89
C GLU A 54 5.80 -18.77 -9.96
N LYS A 55 6.73 -17.80 -10.01
CA LYS A 55 7.84 -17.79 -10.98
C LYS A 55 9.03 -18.64 -10.56
N LYS A 56 9.04 -19.16 -9.33
CA LYS A 56 10.13 -20.01 -8.84
C LYS A 56 9.97 -21.42 -9.41
N TRP A 57 11.01 -21.92 -10.04
CA TRP A 57 11.04 -23.30 -10.53
C TRP A 57 11.19 -24.25 -9.34
N ALA A 58 10.10 -24.94 -8.98
CA ALA A 58 10.08 -25.88 -7.86
C ALA A 58 10.24 -27.36 -8.28
N ASP A 59 10.18 -27.66 -9.58
CA ASP A 59 10.32 -29.04 -10.06
C ASP A 59 11.79 -29.46 -10.13
N ILE A 60 12.17 -30.32 -9.20
CA ILE A 60 13.51 -30.91 -9.10
C ILE A 60 13.54 -32.41 -9.49
N ALA A 61 12.46 -32.94 -10.08
CA ALA A 61 12.38 -34.32 -10.60
C ALA A 61 12.91 -35.43 -9.66
N LEU A 62 12.84 -35.21 -8.34
CA LEU A 62 13.32 -36.15 -7.31
C LEU A 62 12.56 -37.48 -7.34
N ASN A 63 11.34 -37.48 -7.87
CA ASN A 63 10.55 -38.69 -8.10
C ASN A 63 11.28 -39.74 -8.97
N ARG A 64 12.27 -39.33 -9.78
CA ARG A 64 13.08 -40.23 -10.61
C ARG A 64 14.19 -40.97 -9.85
N ILE A 65 14.52 -40.52 -8.63
CA ILE A 65 15.65 -41.04 -7.85
C ILE A 65 15.20 -42.06 -6.80
N THR A 66 13.95 -42.00 -6.36
CA THR A 66 13.43 -42.84 -5.25
C THR A 66 12.73 -44.12 -5.70
N ILE A 67 12.51 -44.33 -7.00
CA ILE A 67 11.80 -45.50 -7.55
C ILE A 67 12.78 -46.50 -8.21
N GLN A 68 13.90 -46.79 -7.55
CA GLN A 68 14.85 -47.82 -7.98
C GLN A 68 15.29 -48.66 -6.78
#